data_AF-A0A7W8QED2-F1
#
_entry.id   AF-A0A7W8QED2-F1
#
_cell.length_a   1.000
_cell.length_b   1.000
_cell.length_c   1.000
_cell.angle_alpha   90.00
_cell.angle_beta   90.00
_cell.angle_gamma   90.00
#
_symmetry.space_group_name_H-M   'P 1'
#
loop_
_entity.id
_entity.type
_entity.pdbx_description
1 polymer ?
#
loop_
_entity_poly.entity_id
_entity_poly.type
_entity_poly.pdbx_seq_one_letter_code
_entity_poly.pdbx_strand_id
1 'polypeptide(L)'
;MYQLSIPGQVFTTPTLSGVFALFANEAVQATETTLINLEGGAAAVRVTRYNGTLGIRRDGTVAEIVAALFDEVRSLWLSAYGPEPKPWQIRASHWELLFALFDLARNPTRFLSTDQIAAQKSAAREARQFFNLMSLFNDVAIERFGFASGGPCVPGGSTNGRHEVHLAYALLRNEQIPEAVLSEYRAMERAFRYDLEWASTLLDVPTLRGRLPAAKLHQLVSVMRAAKQPVTAETVDALVAAAAGVSNAPDFIEVDDALFAAGLLQVDPLPEMFDKPVSVGQPVNALAARLRDLIADWRREKKLDHADMQRTQGRLSARRHALERSMALLAHGRETFEWPNRVAVALESSDVASLLNILDTPDDHNLSSKQVVLEFHGVKLRGLKAKARRRAIFQLCGLDEAAQAGWEANELARRQAERKEQDARRAKEAAQNARYQRADGVVIDGAQHVEDAIASGFREIRDWRKGASRQYALVNTELNEARRLQAKDGTLDYARAMLERLAA
;
A
#
# COMPACT_ATOMS: atom_id res chain seq x y z
N MET A 1 35.39 6.33 36.26
CA MET A 1 33.96 6.53 36.54
C MET A 1 33.74 8.00 36.81
N TYR A 2 32.68 8.55 36.25
CA TYR A 2 32.22 9.93 36.40
C TYR A 2 30.96 9.96 37.27
N GLN A 3 30.85 11.00 38.08
CA GLN A 3 29.72 11.28 38.94
C GLN A 3 29.20 12.69 38.64
N LEU A 4 27.97 12.78 38.12
CA LEU A 4 27.27 14.03 37.86
C LEU A 4 26.29 14.27 39.00
N SER A 5 26.49 15.35 39.75
CA SER A 5 25.68 15.69 40.92
C SER A 5 24.88 16.98 40.66
N ILE A 6 23.59 16.95 40.98
CA ILE A 6 22.69 18.11 41.03
C ILE A 6 22.05 18.18 42.43
N PRO A 7 21.40 19.28 42.83
CA PRO A 7 20.73 19.34 44.13
C PRO A 7 19.76 18.17 44.35
N GLY A 8 20.08 17.30 45.31
CA GLY A 8 19.24 16.16 45.71
C GLY A 8 19.36 14.89 44.85
N GLN A 9 20.18 14.86 43.79
CA GLN A 9 20.34 13.68 42.94
C GLN A 9 21.80 13.50 42.46
N VAL A 10 22.21 12.24 42.33
CA VAL A 10 23.55 11.86 41.85
C VAL A 10 23.40 10.81 40.76
N PHE A 11 24.10 11.02 39.65
CA PHE A 11 24.14 10.11 38.51
C PHE A 11 25.58 9.63 38.28
N THR A 12 25.75 8.37 37.86
CA THR A 12 27.08 7.79 37.63
C THR A 12 27.18 7.20 36.24
N THR A 13 28.35 7.33 35.61
CA THR A 13 28.61 6.77 34.28
C THR A 13 30.09 6.42 34.10
N PRO A 14 30.47 5.37 33.34
CA PRO A 14 31.86 4.97 33.24
C PRO A 14 32.74 5.93 32.42
N THR A 15 32.18 6.66 31.46
CA THR A 15 32.91 7.49 30.48
C THR A 15 32.30 8.88 30.29
N LEU A 16 33.08 9.82 29.74
CA LEU A 16 32.56 11.14 29.35
C LEU A 16 31.45 11.05 28.31
N SER A 17 31.51 10.07 27.40
CA SER A 17 30.43 9.83 26.44
C SER A 17 29.08 9.66 27.14
N GLY A 18 29.08 8.89 28.23
CA GLY A 18 27.87 8.65 29.01
C GLY A 18 27.39 9.88 29.79
N VAL A 19 28.26 10.86 30.09
CA VAL A 19 27.84 12.13 30.71
C VAL A 19 26.95 12.93 29.75
N PHE A 20 27.23 12.90 28.44
CA PHE A 20 26.35 13.55 27.46
C PHE A 20 24.96 12.92 27.39
N ALA A 21 24.83 11.61 27.66
CA ALA A 21 23.52 10.98 27.78
C ALA A 21 22.77 11.46 29.04
N LEU A 22 23.48 11.66 30.16
CA LEU A 22 22.90 12.21 31.39
C LEU A 22 22.40 13.64 31.21
N PHE A 23 23.00 14.43 30.31
CA PHE A 23 22.47 15.74 29.97
C PHE A 23 21.09 15.68 29.31
N ALA A 24 20.60 14.55 28.80
CA ALA A 24 19.22 14.47 28.30
C ALA A 24 18.17 14.37 29.43
N ASN A 25 18.58 14.11 30.68
CA ASN A 25 17.68 14.02 31.81
C ASN A 25 17.04 15.38 32.13
N GLU A 26 15.71 15.43 32.28
CA GLU A 26 14.95 16.67 32.52
C GLU A 26 15.40 17.43 33.77
N ALA A 27 15.69 16.71 34.86
CA ALA A 27 16.17 17.31 36.10
C ALA A 27 17.55 17.95 35.92
N VAL A 28 18.43 17.29 35.16
CA VAL A 28 19.76 17.82 34.83
C VAL A 28 19.65 19.04 33.91
N GLN A 29 18.78 19.00 32.91
CA GLN A 29 18.54 20.13 32.00
C GLN A 29 17.98 21.37 32.70
N ALA A 30 17.07 21.17 33.66
CA ALA A 30 16.43 22.24 34.42
C ALA A 30 17.36 22.87 35.47
N THR A 31 18.41 22.18 35.90
CA THR A 31 19.33 22.66 36.94
C THR A 31 20.26 23.76 36.40
N GLU A 32 20.44 24.84 37.17
CA GLU A 32 21.42 25.88 36.84
C GLU A 32 22.84 25.30 36.75
N THR A 33 23.59 25.67 35.70
CA THR A 33 24.92 25.09 35.40
C THR A 33 25.91 25.19 36.56
N THR A 34 25.81 26.23 37.39
CA THR A 34 26.65 26.45 38.60
C THR A 34 26.38 25.45 39.72
N LEU A 35 25.24 24.78 39.70
CA LEU A 35 24.83 23.76 40.67
C LEU A 35 25.07 22.34 40.15
N ILE A 36 25.59 22.20 38.93
CA ILE A 36 25.94 20.91 38.33
C ILE A 36 27.43 20.64 38.56
N ASN A 37 27.72 19.66 39.40
CA ASN A 37 29.09 19.22 39.66
C ASN A 37 29.38 17.93 38.90
N LEU A 38 30.53 17.88 38.22
CA LEU A 38 31.04 16.68 37.58
C LEU A 38 32.35 16.28 38.26
N GLU A 39 32.35 15.11 38.89
CA GLU A 39 33.50 14.54 39.59
C GLU A 39 33.94 13.24 38.90
N GLY A 40 35.22 12.89 39.04
CA GLY A 40 35.79 11.66 38.47
C GLY A 40 36.35 11.82 37.05
N GLY A 41 37.19 10.85 36.65
CA GLY A 41 37.93 10.87 35.38
C GLY A 41 39.04 11.93 35.31
N ALA A 42 39.63 12.17 34.13
CA ALA A 42 40.74 13.11 33.96
C ALA A 42 40.33 14.52 34.46
N ALA A 43 41.06 15.05 35.45
CA ALA A 43 40.70 16.17 36.33
C ALA A 43 40.49 17.57 35.66
N ALA A 44 40.40 17.65 34.34
CA ALA A 44 40.38 18.91 33.57
C ALA A 44 39.07 19.13 32.79
N VAL A 45 37.96 18.60 33.27
CA VAL A 45 36.67 18.63 32.56
C VAL A 45 35.65 19.50 33.30
N ARG A 46 35.04 20.48 32.62
CA ARG A 46 34.06 21.41 33.20
C ARG A 46 32.71 21.32 32.47
N VAL A 47 31.61 21.34 33.22
CA VAL A 47 30.26 21.44 32.63
C VAL A 47 29.99 22.90 32.25
N THR A 48 29.46 23.12 31.06
CA THR A 48 29.11 24.44 30.54
C THR A 48 27.76 24.41 29.84
N ARG A 49 27.16 25.58 29.60
CA ARG A 49 25.92 25.72 28.87
C ARG A 49 26.09 26.75 27.76
N TYR A 50 25.80 26.36 26.53
CA TYR A 50 25.87 27.23 25.35
C TYR A 50 24.52 27.21 24.64
N ASN A 51 23.90 28.38 24.47
CA ASN A 51 22.56 28.54 23.89
C ASN A 51 21.54 27.56 24.50
N GLY A 52 21.52 27.47 25.84
CA GLY A 52 20.61 26.58 26.58
C GLY A 52 21.02 25.10 26.59
N THR A 53 21.95 24.67 25.75
CA THR A 53 22.39 23.27 25.65
C THR A 53 23.58 23.01 26.56
N LEU A 54 23.47 21.99 27.42
CA LEU A 54 24.57 21.52 28.26
C LEU A 54 25.67 20.85 27.42
N GLY A 55 26.91 21.08 27.85
CA GLY A 55 28.10 20.57 27.21
C GLY A 55 29.26 20.46 28.19
N ILE A 56 30.35 19.91 27.72
CA ILE A 56 31.58 19.71 28.47
C ILE A 56 32.69 20.57 27.85
N ARG A 57 33.64 21.05 28.65
CA ARG A 57 34.87 21.70 28.19
C ARG A 57 36.08 20.97 28.76
N ARG A 58 37.05 20.75 27.88
CA ARG A 58 38.35 20.18 28.21
C ARG A 58 39.42 20.99 27.51
N ASP A 59 40.49 21.29 28.24
CA ASP A 59 41.65 21.98 27.70
C ASP A 59 42.46 21.02 26.80
N GLY A 60 43.15 21.58 25.81
CA GLY A 60 43.95 20.82 24.83
C GLY A 60 43.50 21.02 23.39
N THR A 61 44.18 20.32 22.48
CA THR A 61 43.86 20.31 21.05
C THR A 61 42.63 19.44 20.77
N VAL A 62 41.95 19.70 19.66
CA VAL A 62 40.77 18.91 19.27
C VAL A 62 41.12 17.42 19.08
N ALA A 63 42.30 17.12 18.51
CA ALA A 63 42.78 15.75 18.36
C ALA A 63 42.97 15.04 19.71
N GLU A 64 43.60 15.69 20.69
CA GLU A 64 43.80 15.12 22.03
C GLU A 64 42.47 14.88 22.76
N ILE A 65 41.52 15.81 22.62
CA ILE A 65 40.20 15.68 23.25
C ILE A 65 39.44 14.50 22.64
N VAL A 66 39.42 14.38 21.31
CA VAL A 66 38.74 13.28 20.61
C VAL A 66 39.41 11.95 20.95
N ALA A 67 40.74 11.87 20.90
CA ALA A 67 41.50 10.67 21.27
C ALA A 67 41.15 10.21 22.68
N ALA A 68 41.16 11.13 23.65
CA ALA A 68 40.84 10.80 25.03
C ALA A 68 39.40 10.28 25.24
N LEU A 69 38.43 10.81 24.49
CA LEU A 69 37.04 10.32 24.53
C LEU A 69 36.93 8.86 24.06
N PHE A 70 37.60 8.52 22.95
CA PHE A 70 37.63 7.14 22.45
C PHE A 70 38.46 6.22 23.35
N ASP A 71 39.56 6.71 23.92
CA ASP A 71 40.41 5.95 24.84
C ASP A 71 39.65 5.55 26.11
N GLU A 72 38.79 6.42 26.66
CA GLU A 72 37.94 6.06 27.80
C GLU A 72 36.96 4.91 27.46
N VAL A 73 36.34 4.95 26.29
CA VAL A 73 35.46 3.86 25.82
C VAL A 73 36.26 2.59 25.59
N ARG A 74 37.44 2.69 24.99
CA ARG A 74 38.33 1.54 24.76
C ARG A 74 38.79 0.93 26.08
N SER A 75 39.21 1.73 27.06
CA SER A 75 39.60 1.25 28.40
C SER A 75 38.43 0.56 29.11
N LEU A 76 37.20 1.10 29.00
CA LEU A 76 36.01 0.42 29.50
C LEU A 76 35.82 -0.94 28.83
N TRP A 77 35.94 -1.03 27.51
CA TRP A 77 35.76 -2.28 26.79
C TRP A 77 36.85 -3.31 27.14
N LEU A 78 38.11 -2.88 27.20
CA LEU A 78 39.24 -3.74 27.55
C LEU A 78 39.13 -4.31 28.96
N SER A 79 38.69 -3.49 29.92
CA SER A 79 38.52 -3.91 31.31
C SER A 79 37.30 -4.80 31.52
N ALA A 80 36.18 -4.53 30.82
CA ALA A 80 34.94 -5.27 31.00
C ALA A 80 34.85 -6.56 30.18
N TYR A 81 35.47 -6.59 28.99
CA TYR A 81 35.25 -7.64 27.99
C TYR A 81 36.54 -8.30 27.48
N GLY A 82 37.72 -7.84 27.93
CA GLY A 82 39.01 -8.38 27.53
C GLY A 82 39.63 -7.68 26.31
N PRO A 83 40.76 -8.20 25.78
CA PRO A 83 41.61 -7.48 24.84
C PRO A 83 41.01 -7.27 23.43
N GLU A 84 40.18 -8.19 22.96
CA GLU A 84 39.57 -8.14 21.62
C GLU A 84 38.10 -8.56 21.66
N PRO A 85 37.22 -7.75 22.30
CA PRO A 85 35.83 -8.11 22.43
C PRO A 85 35.14 -8.06 21.07
N LYS A 86 34.39 -9.12 20.75
CA LYS A 86 33.52 -9.14 19.57
C LYS A 86 32.30 -8.26 19.83
N PRO A 87 31.69 -7.67 18.78
CA PRO A 87 30.54 -6.77 18.93
C PRO A 87 29.43 -7.35 19.80
N TRP A 88 29.04 -8.62 19.58
CA TRP A 88 27.98 -9.31 20.33
C TRP A 88 28.34 -9.69 21.78
N GLN A 89 29.58 -9.47 22.22
CA GLN A 89 30.01 -9.68 23.60
C GLN A 89 29.88 -8.41 24.45
N ILE A 90 29.69 -7.27 23.81
CA ILE A 90 29.58 -5.96 24.45
C ILE A 90 28.11 -5.72 24.81
N ARG A 91 27.83 -5.19 26.00
CA ARG A 91 26.47 -4.79 26.39
C ARG A 91 25.97 -3.66 25.50
N ALA A 92 24.67 -3.65 25.18
CA ALA A 92 24.09 -2.65 24.29
C ALA A 92 24.31 -1.23 24.83
N SER A 93 24.12 -1.06 26.13
CA SER A 93 24.40 0.20 26.84
C SER A 93 25.83 0.70 26.65
N HIS A 94 26.84 -0.19 26.62
CA HIS A 94 28.25 0.19 26.41
C HIS A 94 28.60 0.37 24.93
N TRP A 95 27.86 -0.28 24.03
CA TRP A 95 27.96 -0.07 22.59
C TRP A 95 27.48 1.32 22.20
N GLU A 96 26.36 1.77 22.75
CA GLU A 96 25.82 3.12 22.54
C GLU A 96 26.79 4.21 22.99
N LEU A 97 27.61 3.98 24.02
CA LEU A 97 28.65 4.94 24.44
C LEU A 97 29.66 5.22 23.33
N LEU A 98 30.00 4.24 22.49
CA LEU A 98 30.87 4.45 21.34
C LEU A 98 30.14 5.27 20.27
N PHE A 99 28.92 4.88 19.92
CA PHE A 99 28.19 5.51 18.81
C PHE A 99 27.72 6.92 19.13
N ALA A 100 27.43 7.23 20.40
CA ALA A 100 27.16 8.57 20.88
C ALA A 100 28.33 9.55 20.65
N LEU A 101 29.58 9.06 20.56
CA LEU A 101 30.71 9.92 20.21
C LEU A 101 30.56 10.47 18.79
N PHE A 102 30.14 9.66 17.81
CA PHE A 102 29.97 10.14 16.44
C PHE A 102 28.89 11.23 16.31
N ASP A 103 27.90 11.26 17.20
CA ASP A 103 26.93 12.36 17.27
C ASP A 103 27.54 13.68 17.79
N LEU A 104 28.62 13.62 18.58
CA LEU A 104 29.37 14.82 18.98
C LEU A 104 30.06 15.48 17.79
N ALA A 105 30.49 14.70 16.78
CA ALA A 105 31.09 15.26 15.57
C ALA A 105 30.11 16.15 14.78
N ARG A 106 28.79 15.88 14.88
CA ARG A 106 27.72 16.70 14.29
C ARG A 106 27.44 17.97 15.11
N ASN A 107 27.71 17.95 16.41
CA ASN A 107 27.45 19.05 17.34
C ASN A 107 28.71 19.42 18.15
N PRO A 108 29.78 19.94 17.51
CA PRO A 108 31.07 20.16 18.15
C PRO A 108 31.01 21.12 19.34
N THR A 109 30.05 22.06 19.36
CA THR A 109 29.85 23.02 20.46
C THR A 109 29.49 22.34 21.79
N ARG A 110 29.07 21.07 21.77
CA ARG A 110 28.81 20.30 22.99
C ARG A 110 30.08 19.96 23.76
N PHE A 111 31.23 19.86 23.11
CA PHE A 111 32.46 19.42 23.79
C PHE A 111 33.71 20.27 23.48
N LEU A 112 33.65 21.10 22.43
CA LEU A 112 34.70 22.04 22.05
C LEU A 112 34.28 23.49 22.35
N SER A 113 35.25 24.31 22.74
CA SER A 113 35.10 25.77 22.84
C SER A 113 35.04 26.42 21.45
N THR A 114 34.51 27.65 21.39
CA THR A 114 34.47 28.44 20.15
C THR A 114 35.87 28.67 19.59
N ASP A 115 36.85 28.90 20.46
CA ASP A 115 38.25 29.12 20.05
C ASP A 115 38.88 27.86 19.46
N GLN A 116 38.64 26.68 20.06
CA GLN A 116 39.08 25.40 19.51
C GLN A 116 38.46 25.12 18.14
N ILE A 117 37.17 25.42 17.97
CA ILE A 117 36.48 25.27 16.67
C ILE A 117 37.04 26.26 15.64
N ALA A 118 37.28 27.51 16.04
CA ALA A 118 37.83 28.53 15.16
C ALA A 118 39.25 28.18 14.69
N ALA A 119 40.09 27.70 15.61
CA ALA A 119 41.45 27.23 15.31
C ALA A 119 41.45 26.09 14.28
N GLN A 120 40.58 25.08 14.45
CA GLN A 120 40.46 23.99 13.48
C GLN A 120 39.95 24.46 12.11
N LYS A 121 39.01 25.41 12.08
CA LYS A 121 38.56 26.01 10.82
C LYS A 121 39.66 26.81 10.13
N SER A 122 40.53 27.50 10.88
CA SER A 122 41.70 28.18 10.30
C SER A 122 42.68 27.17 9.71
N ALA A 123 43.06 26.15 10.49
CA ALA A 123 43.99 25.11 10.06
C ALA A 123 43.49 24.37 8.79
N ALA A 124 42.19 24.03 8.73
CA ALA A 124 41.60 23.42 7.54
C ALA A 124 41.68 24.35 6.31
N ARG A 125 41.43 25.65 6.48
CA ARG A 125 41.54 26.64 5.39
C ARG A 125 42.99 26.78 4.90
N GLU A 126 43.95 26.82 5.82
CA GLU A 126 45.38 26.86 5.50
C GLU A 126 45.81 25.61 4.71
N ALA A 127 45.28 24.44 5.08
CA ALA A 127 45.48 23.18 4.37
C ALA A 127 44.63 23.02 3.09
N ARG A 128 43.83 24.04 2.71
CA ARG A 128 42.88 24.00 1.57
C ARG A 128 41.87 22.84 1.64
N GLN A 129 41.46 22.47 2.85
CA GLN A 129 40.48 21.42 3.14
C GLN A 129 39.24 22.00 3.84
N PHE A 130 38.14 21.25 3.81
CA PHE A 130 36.97 21.58 4.62
C PHE A 130 37.16 21.06 6.05
N PHE A 131 36.74 21.86 7.03
CA PHE A 131 36.67 21.41 8.42
C PHE A 131 35.66 20.25 8.53
N ASN A 132 36.16 19.03 8.69
CA ASN A 132 35.35 17.84 8.86
C ASN A 132 35.79 17.06 10.10
N LEU A 133 35.13 17.34 11.22
CA LEU A 133 35.40 16.65 12.48
C LEU A 133 35.09 15.14 12.42
N MET A 134 34.16 14.72 11.56
CA MET A 134 33.82 13.30 11.40
C MET A 134 35.00 12.48 10.86
N SER A 135 35.87 13.07 10.03
CA SER A 135 37.07 12.38 9.55
C SER A 135 37.98 11.99 10.72
N LEU A 136 38.26 12.96 11.61
CA LEU A 136 39.07 12.72 12.80
C LEU A 136 38.44 11.66 13.71
N PHE A 137 37.11 11.67 13.89
CA PHE A 137 36.43 10.64 14.68
C PHE A 137 36.56 9.25 14.03
N ASN A 138 36.41 9.16 12.70
CA ASN A 138 36.56 7.91 11.98
C ASN A 138 38.00 7.39 12.06
N ASP A 139 39.00 8.25 11.89
CA ASP A 139 40.42 7.87 11.93
C ASP A 139 40.80 7.31 13.30
N VAL A 140 40.42 8.02 14.38
CA VAL A 140 40.63 7.55 15.76
C VAL A 140 39.86 6.26 16.03
N ALA A 141 38.61 6.15 15.58
CA ALA A 141 37.82 4.93 15.76
C ALA A 141 38.43 3.72 15.04
N ILE A 142 38.91 3.89 13.80
CA ILE A 142 39.61 2.84 13.04
C ILE A 142 40.87 2.41 13.79
N GLU A 143 41.67 3.36 14.26
CA GLU A 143 42.91 3.07 14.99
C GLU A 143 42.66 2.33 16.31
N ARG A 144 41.55 2.62 17.00
CA ARG A 144 41.25 2.10 18.34
C ARG A 144 40.41 0.83 18.34
N PHE A 145 39.47 0.68 17.39
CA PHE A 145 38.47 -0.39 17.34
C PHE A 145 38.50 -1.21 16.04
N GLY A 146 39.24 -0.74 15.02
CA GLY A 146 39.30 -1.39 13.70
C GLY A 146 38.12 -1.07 12.78
N PHE A 147 37.22 -0.16 13.17
CA PHE A 147 36.08 0.27 12.35
C PHE A 147 35.68 1.73 12.63
N ALA A 148 35.02 2.35 11.66
CA ALA A 148 34.56 3.74 11.71
C ALA A 148 33.09 3.87 12.18
N SER A 149 32.50 5.06 12.03
CA SER A 149 31.07 5.33 12.34
C SER A 149 30.05 4.40 11.66
N GLY A 150 30.44 3.69 10.60
CA GLY A 150 29.62 2.66 9.97
C GLY A 150 29.53 1.34 10.76
N GLY A 151 30.33 1.17 11.81
CA GLY A 151 30.44 -0.07 12.58
C GLY A 151 31.26 -1.17 11.91
N PRO A 152 31.44 -2.32 12.58
CA PRO A 152 32.19 -3.44 12.02
C PRO A 152 31.40 -4.13 10.90
N CYS A 153 32.12 -4.94 10.11
CA CYS A 153 31.52 -5.72 9.03
C CYS A 153 30.58 -6.79 9.57
N VAL A 154 29.39 -6.88 8.98
CA VAL A 154 28.43 -7.96 9.20
C VAL A 154 28.66 -9.08 8.18
N PRO A 155 28.08 -10.27 8.39
CA PRO A 155 28.14 -11.35 7.41
C PRO A 155 27.53 -10.89 6.09
N GLY A 156 28.29 -10.96 5.00
CA GLY A 156 27.92 -10.37 3.71
C GLY A 156 28.76 -9.16 3.30
N GLY A 157 29.60 -8.64 4.19
CA GLY A 157 30.66 -7.67 3.87
C GLY A 157 30.27 -6.20 3.97
N SER A 158 29.00 -5.88 4.22
CA SER A 158 28.58 -4.51 4.56
C SER A 158 28.96 -4.17 6.00
N THR A 159 29.15 -2.89 6.30
CA THR A 159 29.32 -2.38 7.67
C THR A 159 27.98 -2.07 8.31
N ASN A 160 27.85 -2.29 9.62
CA ASN A 160 26.66 -1.88 10.35
C ASN A 160 26.98 -1.43 11.78
N GLY A 161 26.51 -0.25 12.17
CA GLY A 161 26.70 0.30 13.51
C GLY A 161 25.71 -0.20 14.55
N ARG A 162 24.60 -0.83 14.13
CA ARG A 162 23.54 -1.30 15.01
C ARG A 162 23.98 -2.55 15.78
N HIS A 163 23.95 -2.50 17.10
CA HIS A 163 24.39 -3.61 17.94
C HIS A 163 23.56 -4.88 17.71
N GLU A 164 22.25 -4.71 17.53
CA GLU A 164 21.29 -5.80 17.39
C GLU A 164 21.51 -6.64 16.13
N VAL A 165 22.11 -6.05 15.08
CA VAL A 165 22.47 -6.77 13.86
C VAL A 165 23.58 -7.77 14.16
N HIS A 166 24.62 -7.35 14.87
CA HIS A 166 25.74 -8.22 15.24
C HIS A 166 25.29 -9.33 16.18
N LEU A 167 24.42 -9.00 17.14
CA LEU A 167 23.83 -9.99 18.04
C LEU A 167 22.98 -11.01 17.27
N ALA A 168 22.13 -10.57 16.34
CA ALA A 168 21.29 -11.45 15.54
C ALA A 168 22.12 -12.49 14.75
N TYR A 169 23.21 -12.05 14.12
CA TYR A 169 24.09 -12.94 13.38
C TYR A 169 24.94 -13.86 14.28
N ALA A 170 25.31 -13.40 15.47
CA ALA A 170 25.97 -14.24 16.48
C ALA A 170 25.02 -15.34 16.97
N LEU A 171 23.76 -14.99 17.27
CA LEU A 171 22.71 -15.95 17.62
C LEU A 171 22.50 -16.97 16.50
N LEU A 172 22.43 -16.50 15.25
CA LEU A 172 22.25 -17.38 14.08
C LEU A 172 23.34 -18.46 13.98
N ARG A 173 24.59 -18.08 14.24
CA ARG A 173 25.76 -18.97 14.18
C ARG A 173 25.99 -19.80 15.42
N ASN A 174 25.16 -19.62 16.45
CA ASN A 174 25.36 -20.22 17.77
C ASN A 174 26.72 -19.82 18.40
N GLU A 175 27.13 -18.57 18.21
CA GLU A 175 28.30 -18.03 18.88
C GLU A 175 28.07 -17.92 20.39
N GLN A 176 29.14 -17.94 21.17
CA GLN A 176 29.06 -17.70 22.60
C GLN A 176 28.76 -16.23 22.88
N ILE A 177 27.55 -15.97 23.40
CA ILE A 177 27.09 -14.63 23.79
C ILE A 177 26.95 -14.61 25.32
N PRO A 178 27.54 -13.62 26.02
CA PRO A 178 27.39 -13.48 27.46
C PRO A 178 25.92 -13.29 27.88
N GLU A 179 25.49 -13.96 28.95
CA GLU A 179 24.11 -13.88 29.44
C GLU A 179 23.72 -12.45 29.86
N ALA A 180 24.68 -11.63 30.30
CA ALA A 180 24.45 -10.21 30.59
C ALA A 180 24.04 -9.39 29.35
N VAL A 181 24.45 -9.80 28.15
CA VAL A 181 24.02 -9.18 26.88
C VAL A 181 22.63 -9.69 26.53
N LEU A 182 22.40 -11.01 26.61
CA LEU A 182 21.11 -11.60 26.30
C LEU A 182 20.00 -11.07 27.21
N SER A 183 20.27 -10.90 28.50
CA SER A 183 19.30 -10.39 29.47
C SER A 183 18.88 -8.95 29.19
N GLU A 184 19.79 -8.07 28.77
CA GLU A 184 19.45 -6.72 28.31
C GLU A 184 18.47 -6.75 27.14
N TYR A 185 18.72 -7.61 26.15
CA TYR A 185 17.85 -7.73 24.98
C TYR A 185 16.49 -8.35 25.32
N ARG A 186 16.43 -9.33 26.24
CA ARG A 186 15.15 -9.88 26.71
C ARG A 186 14.32 -8.86 27.50
N ALA A 187 14.96 -7.88 28.14
CA ALA A 187 14.27 -6.80 28.85
C ALA A 187 13.71 -5.71 27.91
N MET A 188 14.13 -5.67 26.64
CA MET A 188 13.63 -4.70 25.67
C MET A 188 12.31 -5.18 25.07
N GLU A 189 11.30 -4.30 25.04
CA GLU A 189 10.00 -4.58 24.41
C GLU A 189 10.15 -4.93 22.92
N ARG A 190 11.09 -4.26 22.22
CA ARG A 190 11.37 -4.47 20.79
C ARG A 190 12.87 -4.49 20.53
N ALA A 191 13.49 -5.61 20.92
CA ALA A 191 14.94 -5.83 20.87
C ALA A 191 15.51 -5.89 19.45
N PHE A 192 14.76 -6.46 18.51
CA PHE A 192 15.14 -6.56 17.10
C PHE A 192 14.12 -5.85 16.20
N ARG A 193 14.60 -5.02 15.27
CA ARG A 193 13.80 -4.14 14.39
C ARG A 193 14.36 -4.12 12.98
N TYR A 194 13.57 -3.65 12.02
CA TYR A 194 13.99 -3.40 10.63
C TYR A 194 14.59 -4.66 10.00
N ASP A 195 13.75 -5.68 9.77
CA ASP A 195 14.07 -6.96 9.12
C ASP A 195 14.90 -7.94 9.97
N LEU A 196 15.04 -7.67 11.28
CA LEU A 196 15.69 -8.56 12.26
C LEU A 196 14.71 -9.27 13.17
N GLU A 197 13.40 -9.16 12.95
CA GLU A 197 12.39 -9.72 13.86
C GLU A 197 12.48 -11.25 13.97
N TRP A 198 13.16 -11.92 13.03
CA TRP A 198 13.46 -13.35 13.10
C TRP A 198 14.46 -13.71 14.21
N ALA A 199 15.33 -12.77 14.61
CA ALA A 199 16.35 -12.99 15.63
C ALA A 199 15.75 -13.11 17.04
N SER A 200 14.58 -12.51 17.29
CA SER A 200 13.84 -12.72 18.54
C SER A 200 13.59 -14.20 18.80
N THR A 201 13.24 -14.97 17.77
CA THR A 201 13.03 -16.42 17.90
C THR A 201 14.30 -17.15 18.31
N LEU A 202 15.49 -16.71 17.87
CA LEU A 202 16.76 -17.30 18.31
C LEU A 202 17.15 -16.87 19.73
N LEU A 203 16.72 -15.67 20.16
CA LEU A 203 16.89 -15.22 21.54
C LEU A 203 16.08 -16.10 22.49
N ASP A 204 14.82 -16.37 22.14
CA ASP A 204 13.85 -17.09 22.95
C ASP A 204 14.03 -18.62 22.88
N VAL A 205 14.50 -19.15 21.75
CA VAL A 205 14.66 -20.59 21.52
C VAL A 205 16.11 -20.94 21.20
N PRO A 206 16.98 -21.12 22.22
CA PRO A 206 18.40 -21.40 22.02
C PRO A 206 18.70 -22.66 21.21
N THR A 207 17.82 -23.67 21.27
CA THR A 207 18.00 -24.96 20.56
C THR A 207 17.93 -24.83 19.04
N LEU A 208 17.43 -23.70 18.51
CA LEU A 208 17.36 -23.42 17.07
C LEU A 208 18.66 -22.84 16.51
N ARG A 209 19.52 -22.27 17.37
CA ARG A 209 20.76 -21.57 16.95
C ARG A 209 21.69 -22.51 16.20
N GLY A 210 22.26 -22.04 15.09
CA GLY A 210 23.21 -22.80 14.27
C GLY A 210 22.63 -24.00 13.51
N ARG A 211 21.33 -24.28 13.63
CA ARG A 211 20.69 -25.46 13.00
C ARG A 211 20.36 -25.24 11.52
N LEU A 212 20.18 -24.00 11.08
CA LEU A 212 19.73 -23.64 9.74
C LEU A 212 20.54 -22.47 9.16
N PRO A 213 20.77 -22.43 7.82
CA PRO A 213 21.30 -21.25 7.16
C PRO A 213 20.39 -20.02 7.32
N ALA A 214 20.98 -18.82 7.23
CA ALA A 214 20.28 -17.54 7.44
C ALA A 214 18.97 -17.43 6.66
N ALA A 215 19.03 -17.58 5.32
CA ALA A 215 17.88 -17.40 4.46
C ALA A 215 16.75 -18.40 4.77
N LYS A 216 17.11 -19.66 5.02
CA LYS A 216 16.15 -20.71 5.40
C LYS A 216 15.49 -20.42 6.75
N LEU A 217 16.27 -19.98 7.75
CA LEU A 217 15.73 -19.59 9.05
C LEU A 217 14.77 -18.39 8.91
N HIS A 218 15.13 -17.38 8.14
CA HIS A 218 14.30 -16.19 7.96
C HIS A 218 12.93 -16.55 7.36
N GLN A 219 12.91 -17.40 6.33
CA GLN A 219 11.66 -17.86 5.72
C GLN A 219 10.86 -18.72 6.69
N LEU A 220 11.50 -19.65 7.42
CA LEU A 220 10.84 -20.48 8.41
C LEU A 220 10.16 -19.65 9.49
N VAL A 221 10.86 -18.69 10.09
CA VAL A 221 10.27 -17.81 11.12
C VAL A 221 9.15 -16.95 10.52
N SER A 222 9.29 -16.49 9.27
CA SER A 222 8.25 -15.73 8.58
C SER A 222 6.99 -16.55 8.34
N VAL A 223 7.12 -17.80 7.91
CA VAL A 223 6.02 -18.74 7.71
C VAL A 223 5.30 -19.02 9.03
N MET A 224 6.05 -19.34 10.08
CA MET A 224 5.48 -19.61 11.42
C MET A 224 4.74 -18.39 11.98
N ARG A 225 5.30 -17.19 11.79
CA ARG A 225 4.62 -15.93 12.15
C ARG A 225 3.33 -15.72 11.36
N ALA A 226 3.35 -15.96 10.04
CA ALA A 226 2.16 -15.84 9.20
C ALA A 226 1.07 -16.84 9.60
N ALA A 227 1.47 -18.06 9.98
CA ALA A 227 0.60 -19.09 10.53
C ALA A 227 0.14 -18.82 11.98
N LYS A 228 0.65 -17.76 12.61
CA LYS A 228 0.42 -17.43 14.04
C LYS A 228 0.78 -18.59 14.98
N GLN A 229 1.77 -19.39 14.61
CA GLN A 229 2.26 -20.49 15.43
C GLN A 229 3.63 -20.13 16.02
N PRO A 230 3.83 -20.29 17.34
CA PRO A 230 5.14 -20.04 17.94
C PRO A 230 6.14 -21.14 17.56
N VAL A 231 7.39 -20.75 17.40
CA VAL A 231 8.51 -21.69 17.39
C VAL A 231 8.90 -21.93 18.85
N THR A 232 8.98 -23.20 19.26
CA THR A 232 9.18 -23.60 20.66
C THR A 232 10.27 -24.67 20.72
N ALA A 233 10.87 -24.88 21.89
CA ALA A 233 11.92 -25.89 22.05
C ALA A 233 11.44 -27.30 21.66
N GLU A 234 10.16 -27.59 21.88
CA GLU A 234 9.50 -28.86 21.56
C GLU A 234 9.28 -29.05 20.06
N THR A 235 9.06 -27.97 19.30
CA THR A 235 8.77 -28.03 17.86
C THR A 235 10.00 -27.87 16.97
N VAL A 236 11.12 -27.38 17.50
CA VAL A 236 12.34 -27.07 16.73
C VAL A 236 12.86 -28.27 15.93
N ASP A 237 12.95 -29.46 16.52
CA ASP A 237 13.53 -30.60 15.81
C ASP A 237 12.67 -31.02 14.62
N ALA A 238 11.34 -30.99 14.76
CA ALA A 238 10.42 -31.28 13.67
C ALA A 238 10.49 -30.20 12.56
N LEU A 239 10.57 -28.92 12.95
CA LEU A 239 10.71 -27.80 12.01
C LEU A 239 12.02 -27.89 11.21
N VAL A 240 13.13 -28.19 11.88
CA VAL A 240 14.45 -28.36 11.24
C VAL A 240 14.44 -29.58 10.31
N ALA A 241 13.85 -30.69 10.74
CA ALA A 241 13.74 -31.90 9.92
C ALA A 241 12.91 -31.65 8.65
N ALA A 242 11.77 -30.95 8.77
CA ALA A 242 10.92 -30.58 7.65
C ALA A 242 11.66 -29.66 6.65
N ALA A 243 12.47 -28.73 7.13
CA ALA A 243 13.23 -27.80 6.29
C ALA A 243 14.55 -28.39 5.73
N ALA A 244 14.92 -29.63 6.08
CA ALA A 244 16.19 -30.22 5.71
C ALA A 244 16.34 -30.39 4.18
N GLY A 245 15.27 -30.83 3.51
CA GLY A 245 15.25 -31.05 2.05
C GLY A 245 15.05 -29.79 1.20
N VAL A 246 14.78 -28.65 1.82
CA VAL A 246 14.56 -27.37 1.15
C VAL A 246 15.91 -26.72 0.76
N SER A 247 15.93 -25.92 -0.30
CA SER A 247 17.10 -25.11 -0.68
C SER A 247 17.65 -24.29 0.49
N ASN A 248 18.96 -23.98 0.48
CA ASN A 248 19.58 -23.13 1.52
C ASN A 248 19.22 -21.65 1.39
N ALA A 249 18.70 -21.24 0.23
CA ALA A 249 18.15 -19.91 -0.01
C ALA A 249 16.73 -20.05 -0.56
N PRO A 250 15.78 -20.54 0.25
CA PRO A 250 14.44 -20.79 -0.22
C PRO A 250 13.61 -19.53 -0.28
N ASP A 251 12.51 -19.59 -1.03
CA ASP A 251 11.44 -18.62 -0.89
C ASP A 251 10.47 -19.01 0.24
N PHE A 252 9.46 -18.16 0.45
CA PHE A 252 8.44 -18.38 1.48
C PHE A 252 7.60 -19.65 1.20
N ILE A 253 7.28 -19.91 -0.07
CA ILE A 253 6.37 -20.97 -0.50
C ILE A 253 7.03 -22.34 -0.34
N GLU A 254 8.31 -22.48 -0.69
CA GLU A 254 9.06 -23.71 -0.52
C GLU A 254 9.10 -24.16 0.95
N VAL A 255 9.28 -23.23 1.88
CA VAL A 255 9.26 -23.54 3.32
C VAL A 255 7.85 -23.83 3.80
N ASP A 256 6.85 -23.04 3.41
CA ASP A 256 5.44 -23.28 3.76
C ASP A 256 4.97 -24.67 3.30
N ASP A 257 5.32 -25.06 2.07
CA ASP A 257 5.02 -26.37 1.50
C ASP A 257 5.71 -27.50 2.24
N ALA A 258 6.98 -27.34 2.60
CA ALA A 258 7.73 -28.35 3.36
C ALA A 258 7.15 -28.56 4.77
N LEU A 259 6.80 -27.47 5.46
CA LEU A 259 6.16 -27.55 6.78
C LEU A 259 4.75 -28.15 6.71
N PHE A 260 3.98 -27.82 5.67
CA PHE A 260 2.66 -28.40 5.43
C PHE A 260 2.75 -29.90 5.09
N ALA A 261 3.67 -30.31 4.23
CA ALA A 261 3.90 -31.72 3.88
C ALA A 261 4.34 -32.56 5.09
N ALA A 262 5.05 -31.94 6.05
CA ALA A 262 5.42 -32.55 7.32
C ALA A 262 4.28 -32.58 8.36
N GLY A 263 3.10 -32.02 8.04
CA GLY A 263 1.95 -31.97 8.94
C GLY A 263 2.08 -30.95 10.08
N LEU A 264 3.09 -30.07 10.04
CA LEU A 264 3.31 -29.03 11.05
C LEU A 264 2.39 -27.83 10.84
N LEU A 265 2.01 -27.56 9.59
CA LEU A 265 0.99 -26.59 9.24
C LEU A 265 -0.30 -27.29 8.84
N GLN A 266 -1.43 -26.63 9.11
CA GLN A 266 -2.75 -27.07 8.68
C GLN A 266 -3.22 -26.23 7.50
N VAL A 267 -4.25 -26.70 6.80
CA VAL A 267 -4.96 -25.90 5.80
C VAL A 267 -5.51 -24.65 6.47
N ASP A 268 -5.39 -23.50 5.80
CA ASP A 268 -5.94 -22.25 6.30
C ASP A 268 -7.45 -22.40 6.55
N PRO A 269 -7.99 -21.83 7.65
CA PRO A 269 -9.40 -21.94 7.95
C PRO A 269 -10.25 -21.25 6.87
N LEU A 270 -11.42 -21.81 6.60
CA LEU A 270 -12.40 -21.19 5.72
C LEU A 270 -12.84 -19.83 6.30
N PRO A 271 -13.09 -18.82 5.45
CA PRO A 271 -13.68 -17.57 5.92
C PRO A 271 -15.06 -17.80 6.55
N GLU A 272 -15.38 -17.08 7.62
CA GLU A 272 -16.63 -17.23 8.41
C GLU A 272 -17.92 -17.19 7.57
N MET A 273 -17.89 -16.55 6.41
CA MET A 273 -19.04 -16.52 5.50
C MET A 273 -19.48 -17.92 5.04
N PHE A 274 -18.57 -18.89 5.00
CA PHE A 274 -18.85 -20.27 4.62
C PHE A 274 -19.50 -21.10 5.74
N ASP A 275 -19.44 -20.63 6.99
CA ASP A 275 -20.10 -21.28 8.13
C ASP A 275 -21.60 -20.99 8.17
N LYS A 276 -22.03 -19.91 7.48
CA LYS A 276 -23.42 -19.48 7.45
C LYS A 276 -24.12 -19.95 6.17
N PRO A 277 -25.29 -20.61 6.28
CA PRO A 277 -26.09 -20.95 5.11
C PRO A 277 -26.58 -19.67 4.42
N VAL A 278 -26.63 -19.68 3.09
CA VAL A 278 -27.12 -18.57 2.27
C VAL A 278 -28.48 -18.93 1.71
N SER A 279 -29.43 -17.99 1.81
CA SER A 279 -30.69 -18.11 1.09
C SER A 279 -30.43 -17.93 -0.41
N VAL A 280 -30.40 -19.04 -1.15
CA VAL A 280 -30.18 -19.04 -2.60
C VAL A 280 -31.46 -18.80 -3.41
N GLY A 281 -32.63 -18.81 -2.75
CA GLY A 281 -33.94 -18.74 -3.39
C GLY A 281 -34.44 -20.10 -3.87
N GLN A 282 -35.53 -20.10 -4.64
CA GLN A 282 -36.10 -21.28 -5.30
C GLN A 282 -36.18 -21.05 -6.81
N PRO A 283 -35.99 -22.10 -7.63
CA PRO A 283 -36.14 -21.97 -9.07
C PRO A 283 -37.62 -21.77 -9.45
N VAL A 284 -37.88 -20.86 -10.39
CA VAL A 284 -39.24 -20.67 -10.94
C VAL A 284 -39.67 -21.85 -11.82
N ASN A 285 -38.72 -22.51 -12.47
CA ASN A 285 -38.95 -23.68 -13.33
C ASN A 285 -37.67 -24.53 -13.48
N ALA A 286 -37.77 -25.66 -14.21
CA ALA A 286 -36.63 -26.55 -14.47
C ALA A 286 -35.49 -25.89 -15.26
N LEU A 287 -35.80 -24.91 -16.12
CA LEU A 287 -34.80 -24.15 -16.87
C LEU A 287 -33.95 -23.30 -15.94
N ALA A 288 -34.57 -22.58 -15.00
CA ALA A 288 -33.87 -21.80 -13.99
C ALA A 288 -32.99 -22.68 -13.10
N ALA A 289 -33.48 -23.88 -12.73
CA ALA A 289 -32.69 -24.86 -12.00
C ALA A 289 -31.43 -25.26 -12.78
N ARG A 290 -31.59 -25.66 -14.05
CA ARG A 290 -30.47 -26.08 -14.90
C ARG A 290 -29.47 -24.95 -15.17
N LEU A 291 -29.96 -23.74 -15.43
CA LEU A 291 -29.11 -22.58 -15.70
C LEU A 291 -28.25 -22.22 -14.48
N ARG A 292 -28.84 -22.28 -13.27
CA ARG A 292 -28.11 -22.06 -12.02
C ARG A 292 -26.95 -23.04 -11.88
N ASP A 293 -27.18 -24.33 -12.16
CA ASP A 293 -26.15 -25.37 -12.07
C ASP A 293 -25.04 -25.15 -13.10
N LEU A 294 -25.37 -24.84 -14.36
CA LEU A 294 -24.38 -24.52 -15.38
C LEU A 294 -23.52 -23.29 -15.03
N ILE A 295 -24.10 -22.28 -14.37
CA ILE A 295 -23.35 -21.12 -13.89
C ILE A 295 -22.45 -21.50 -12.72
N ALA A 296 -22.97 -22.26 -11.76
CA ALA A 296 -22.24 -22.70 -10.58
C ALA A 296 -21.06 -23.60 -10.96
N ASP A 297 -21.25 -24.56 -11.88
CA ASP A 297 -20.21 -25.45 -12.41
C ASP A 297 -19.12 -24.64 -13.11
N TRP A 298 -19.50 -23.75 -14.05
CA TRP A 298 -18.52 -22.92 -14.76
C TRP A 298 -17.71 -22.03 -13.82
N ARG A 299 -18.34 -21.42 -12.81
CA ARG A 299 -17.63 -20.60 -11.81
C ARG A 299 -16.71 -21.44 -10.94
N ARG A 300 -17.12 -22.64 -10.55
CA ARG A 300 -16.31 -23.59 -9.79
C ARG A 300 -15.08 -23.97 -10.60
N GLU A 301 -15.25 -24.46 -11.82
CA GLU A 301 -14.17 -24.87 -12.72
C GLU A 301 -13.18 -23.74 -12.96
N LYS A 302 -13.67 -22.55 -13.33
CA LYS A 302 -12.81 -21.38 -13.53
C LYS A 302 -11.97 -21.02 -12.30
N LYS A 303 -12.53 -21.15 -11.09
CA LYS A 303 -11.79 -20.90 -9.85
C LYS A 303 -10.77 -22.01 -9.55
N LEU A 304 -11.13 -23.27 -9.79
CA LEU A 304 -10.22 -24.41 -9.64
C LEU A 304 -9.04 -24.30 -10.62
N ASP A 305 -9.32 -24.04 -11.90
CA ASP A 305 -8.29 -23.85 -12.93
C ASP A 305 -7.37 -22.68 -12.59
N HIS A 306 -7.93 -21.58 -12.08
CA HIS A 306 -7.13 -20.45 -11.63
C HIS A 306 -6.22 -20.83 -10.45
N ALA A 307 -6.74 -21.54 -9.45
CA ALA A 307 -5.96 -21.99 -8.29
C ALA A 307 -4.85 -22.97 -8.71
N ASP A 308 -5.16 -23.93 -9.59
CA ASP A 308 -4.21 -24.90 -10.12
C ASP A 308 -3.12 -24.22 -10.97
N MET A 309 -3.49 -23.21 -11.77
CA MET A 309 -2.53 -22.37 -12.50
C MET A 309 -1.61 -21.61 -11.56
N GLN A 310 -2.13 -20.95 -10.51
CA GLN A 310 -1.29 -20.22 -9.53
C GLN A 310 -0.33 -21.16 -8.80
N ARG A 311 -0.78 -22.37 -8.44
CA ARG A 311 0.06 -23.39 -7.81
C ARG A 311 1.19 -23.85 -8.74
N THR A 312 0.88 -24.08 -10.01
CA THR A 312 1.85 -24.51 -11.04
C THR A 312 2.88 -23.42 -11.33
N GLN A 313 2.49 -22.14 -11.26
CA GLN A 313 3.38 -20.99 -11.41
C GLN A 313 4.22 -20.69 -10.16
N GLY A 314 4.11 -21.48 -9.09
CA GLY A 314 4.84 -21.26 -7.84
C GLY A 314 4.42 -19.99 -7.09
N ARG A 315 3.18 -19.52 -7.28
CA ARG A 315 2.64 -18.30 -6.64
C ARG A 315 1.74 -18.59 -5.44
N LEU A 316 1.41 -19.86 -5.23
CA LEU A 316 0.48 -20.30 -4.19
C LEU A 316 1.09 -21.49 -3.45
N SER A 317 1.08 -21.45 -2.12
CA SER A 317 1.47 -22.61 -1.32
C SER A 317 0.41 -23.71 -1.34
N ALA A 318 0.80 -24.93 -1.02
CA ALA A 318 -0.04 -26.12 -1.02
C ALA A 318 -1.24 -25.98 -0.06
N ARG A 319 -1.03 -25.42 1.13
CA ARG A 319 -2.13 -25.21 2.08
C ARG A 319 -3.10 -24.13 1.63
N ARG A 320 -2.60 -23.05 1.00
CA ARG A 320 -3.47 -22.00 0.43
C ARG A 320 -4.24 -22.51 -0.78
N HIS A 321 -3.59 -23.32 -1.61
CA HIS A 321 -4.22 -24.02 -2.74
C HIS A 321 -5.35 -24.93 -2.28
N ALA A 322 -5.15 -25.72 -1.22
CA ALA A 322 -6.19 -26.54 -0.61
C ALA A 322 -7.39 -25.72 -0.11
N LEU A 323 -7.14 -24.54 0.50
CA LEU A 323 -8.20 -23.62 0.90
C LEU A 323 -8.99 -23.08 -0.31
N GLU A 324 -8.30 -22.56 -1.34
CA GLU A 324 -8.96 -22.00 -2.54
C GLU A 324 -9.83 -23.05 -3.25
N ARG A 325 -9.36 -24.30 -3.32
CA ARG A 325 -10.15 -25.42 -3.86
C ARG A 325 -11.39 -25.68 -3.01
N SER A 326 -11.26 -25.72 -1.69
CA SER A 326 -12.38 -25.91 -0.76
C SER A 326 -13.42 -24.78 -0.90
N MET A 327 -12.96 -23.54 -0.99
CA MET A 327 -13.82 -22.37 -1.22
C MET A 327 -14.55 -22.45 -2.58
N ALA A 328 -13.89 -22.91 -3.64
CA ALA A 328 -14.51 -23.08 -4.95
C ALA A 328 -15.61 -24.14 -4.93
N LEU A 329 -15.37 -25.28 -4.27
CA LEU A 329 -16.35 -26.35 -4.10
C LEU A 329 -17.58 -25.88 -3.29
N LEU A 330 -17.36 -25.15 -2.20
CA LEU A 330 -18.46 -24.65 -1.37
C LEU A 330 -19.23 -23.50 -2.03
N ALA A 331 -18.54 -22.63 -2.78
CA ALA A 331 -19.17 -21.53 -3.51
C ALA A 331 -20.21 -22.03 -4.53
N HIS A 332 -20.02 -23.24 -5.08
CA HIS A 332 -21.01 -23.88 -5.95
C HIS A 332 -22.40 -23.94 -5.29
N GLY A 333 -22.49 -24.30 -4.01
CA GLY A 333 -23.76 -24.38 -3.28
C GLY A 333 -24.40 -23.02 -2.95
N ARG A 334 -23.66 -21.92 -3.16
CA ARG A 334 -24.07 -20.56 -2.77
C ARG A 334 -24.54 -19.72 -3.97
N GLU A 335 -24.52 -20.28 -5.17
CA GLU A 335 -25.04 -19.60 -6.37
C GLU A 335 -26.56 -19.43 -6.27
N THR A 336 -27.02 -18.19 -6.41
CA THR A 336 -28.43 -17.79 -6.24
C THR A 336 -29.26 -18.03 -7.49
N PHE A 337 -30.58 -18.17 -7.32
CA PHE A 337 -31.54 -18.30 -8.42
C PHE A 337 -31.99 -16.97 -9.04
N GLU A 338 -31.55 -15.80 -8.54
CA GLU A 338 -32.06 -14.50 -9.02
C GLU A 338 -31.91 -14.31 -10.53
N TRP A 339 -30.69 -14.49 -11.04
CA TRP A 339 -30.41 -14.39 -12.47
C TRP A 339 -31.07 -15.52 -13.28
N PRO A 340 -30.91 -16.81 -12.91
CA PRO A 340 -31.60 -17.90 -13.59
C PRO A 340 -33.13 -17.72 -13.69
N ASN A 341 -33.77 -17.24 -12.62
CA ASN A 341 -35.20 -16.95 -12.60
C ASN A 341 -35.55 -15.80 -13.55
N ARG A 342 -34.74 -14.74 -13.60
CA ARG A 342 -34.95 -13.62 -14.54
C ARG A 342 -34.90 -14.08 -15.99
N VAL A 343 -33.94 -14.95 -16.34
CA VAL A 343 -33.82 -15.51 -17.70
C VAL A 343 -35.01 -16.42 -18.02
N ALA A 344 -35.39 -17.29 -17.08
CA ALA A 344 -36.53 -18.18 -17.24
C ALA A 344 -37.84 -17.42 -17.45
N VAL A 345 -38.10 -16.40 -16.65
CA VAL A 345 -39.30 -15.53 -16.81
C VAL A 345 -39.29 -14.82 -18.16
N ALA A 346 -38.15 -14.28 -18.60
CA ALA A 346 -38.06 -13.63 -19.91
C ALA A 346 -38.33 -14.57 -21.08
N LEU A 347 -37.93 -15.85 -20.97
CA LEU A 347 -38.23 -16.88 -21.95
C LEU A 347 -39.72 -17.28 -21.94
N GLU A 348 -40.29 -17.49 -20.76
CA GLU A 348 -41.72 -17.84 -20.62
C GLU A 348 -42.63 -16.72 -21.11
N SER A 349 -42.31 -15.46 -20.80
CA SER A 349 -43.09 -14.30 -21.22
C SER A 349 -42.80 -13.84 -22.65
N SER A 350 -41.87 -14.51 -23.36
CA SER A 350 -41.39 -14.08 -24.68
C SER A 350 -40.98 -12.59 -24.71
N ASP A 351 -40.32 -12.11 -23.65
CA ASP A 351 -39.85 -10.73 -23.56
C ASP A 351 -38.60 -10.53 -24.44
N VAL A 352 -38.86 -10.17 -25.70
CA VAL A 352 -37.85 -9.93 -26.74
C VAL A 352 -36.81 -8.91 -26.30
N ALA A 353 -37.20 -7.84 -25.59
CA ALA A 353 -36.27 -6.80 -25.19
C ALA A 353 -35.24 -7.33 -24.18
N SER A 354 -35.73 -8.06 -23.16
CA SER A 354 -34.88 -8.72 -22.18
C SER A 354 -34.00 -9.81 -22.81
N LEU A 355 -34.56 -10.64 -23.70
CA LEU A 355 -33.81 -11.71 -24.35
C LEU A 355 -32.75 -11.19 -25.29
N LEU A 356 -32.99 -10.11 -26.03
CA LEU A 356 -31.94 -9.45 -26.83
C LEU A 356 -30.83 -8.91 -25.93
N ASN A 357 -31.16 -8.26 -24.81
CA ASN A 357 -30.16 -7.75 -23.88
C ASN A 357 -29.28 -8.87 -23.28
N ILE A 358 -29.85 -10.05 -23.03
CA ILE A 358 -29.17 -11.17 -22.39
C ILE A 358 -28.41 -12.02 -23.42
N LEU A 359 -29.05 -12.37 -24.54
CA LEU A 359 -28.60 -13.40 -25.46
C LEU A 359 -27.96 -12.84 -26.74
N ASP A 360 -28.23 -11.58 -27.13
CA ASP A 360 -27.59 -10.94 -28.29
C ASP A 360 -26.20 -10.38 -27.94
N THR A 361 -25.34 -11.25 -27.42
CA THR A 361 -23.97 -10.94 -27.03
C THR A 361 -22.98 -11.82 -27.79
N PRO A 362 -21.68 -11.46 -27.88
CA PRO A 362 -20.65 -12.32 -28.46
C PRO A 362 -20.58 -13.70 -27.80
N ASP A 363 -20.00 -14.69 -28.47
CA ASP A 363 -20.10 -16.11 -28.08
C ASP A 363 -19.51 -16.43 -26.70
N ASP A 364 -18.50 -15.69 -26.27
CA ASP A 364 -17.83 -15.79 -24.96
C ASP A 364 -18.66 -15.18 -23.82
N HIS A 365 -19.68 -14.39 -24.13
CA HIS A 365 -20.62 -13.83 -23.17
C HIS A 365 -21.87 -14.69 -22.99
N ASN A 366 -22.33 -14.80 -21.73
CA ASN A 366 -23.55 -15.51 -21.33
C ASN A 366 -23.65 -16.95 -21.88
N LEU A 367 -22.52 -17.66 -21.88
CA LEU A 367 -22.38 -19.03 -22.34
C LEU A 367 -23.43 -19.97 -21.73
N SER A 368 -23.59 -19.97 -20.40
CA SER A 368 -24.53 -20.84 -19.70
C SER A 368 -25.99 -20.55 -20.09
N SER A 369 -26.36 -19.28 -20.28
CA SER A 369 -27.71 -18.90 -20.73
C SER A 369 -27.98 -19.33 -22.17
N LYS A 370 -27.01 -19.21 -23.09
CA LYS A 370 -27.18 -19.70 -24.47
C LYS A 370 -27.20 -21.22 -24.53
N GLN A 371 -26.45 -21.88 -23.66
CA GLN A 371 -26.43 -23.34 -23.53
C GLN A 371 -27.78 -23.87 -23.05
N VAL A 372 -28.38 -23.27 -22.00
CA VAL A 372 -29.68 -23.73 -21.50
C VAL A 372 -30.81 -23.52 -22.52
N VAL A 373 -30.74 -22.45 -23.32
CA VAL A 373 -31.70 -22.21 -24.42
C VAL A 373 -31.60 -23.30 -25.48
N LEU A 374 -30.40 -23.75 -25.83
CA LEU A 374 -30.22 -24.88 -26.72
C LEU A 374 -30.78 -26.18 -26.11
N GLU A 375 -30.53 -26.44 -24.83
CA GLU A 375 -30.99 -27.65 -24.14
C GLU A 375 -32.51 -27.74 -24.03
N PHE A 376 -33.20 -26.63 -23.70
CA PHE A 376 -34.65 -26.63 -23.45
C PHE A 376 -35.50 -26.27 -24.67
N HIS A 377 -35.00 -25.42 -25.57
CA HIS A 377 -35.75 -24.93 -26.73
C HIS A 377 -35.17 -25.36 -28.08
N GLY A 378 -34.03 -26.07 -28.10
CA GLY A 378 -33.39 -26.53 -29.34
C GLY A 378 -32.77 -25.41 -30.19
N VAL A 379 -32.74 -24.17 -29.70
CA VAL A 379 -32.26 -23.00 -30.46
C VAL A 379 -30.78 -22.78 -30.22
N LYS A 380 -29.97 -22.95 -31.28
CA LYS A 380 -28.53 -22.71 -31.23
C LYS A 380 -28.21 -21.22 -31.42
N LEU A 381 -27.74 -20.55 -30.36
CA LEU A 381 -27.34 -19.14 -30.40
C LEU A 381 -25.83 -18.92 -30.49
N ARG A 382 -25.02 -19.94 -30.20
CA ARG A 382 -23.55 -19.90 -30.24
C ARG A 382 -23.02 -20.20 -31.65
N GLY A 383 -21.94 -19.54 -32.04
CA GLY A 383 -21.32 -19.67 -33.37
C GLY A 383 -22.06 -18.90 -34.46
N LEU A 384 -23.05 -18.08 -34.08
CA LEU A 384 -23.84 -17.27 -35.01
C LEU A 384 -23.31 -15.84 -35.08
N LYS A 385 -23.30 -15.27 -36.29
CA LYS A 385 -23.12 -13.83 -36.49
C LYS A 385 -24.30 -13.07 -35.86
N ALA A 386 -24.06 -11.82 -35.44
CA ALA A 386 -25.05 -11.01 -34.71
C ALA A 386 -26.44 -10.98 -35.37
N LYS A 387 -26.51 -10.75 -36.68
CA LYS A 387 -27.79 -10.74 -37.43
C LYS A 387 -28.54 -12.08 -37.34
N ALA A 388 -27.83 -13.19 -37.49
CA ALA A 388 -28.42 -14.54 -37.43
C ALA A 388 -28.87 -14.89 -36.00
N ARG A 389 -28.09 -14.48 -34.99
CA ARG A 389 -28.44 -14.68 -33.59
C ARG A 389 -29.68 -13.88 -33.18
N ARG A 390 -29.78 -12.60 -33.58
CA ARG A 390 -31.00 -11.81 -33.37
C ARG A 390 -32.22 -12.48 -33.97
N ARG A 391 -32.14 -12.88 -35.25
CA ARG A 391 -33.22 -13.60 -35.91
C ARG A 391 -33.64 -14.86 -35.13
N ALA A 392 -32.68 -15.64 -34.63
CA ALA A 392 -32.98 -16.82 -33.82
C ALA A 392 -33.67 -16.47 -32.48
N ILE A 393 -33.33 -15.33 -31.85
CA ILE A 393 -34.00 -14.83 -30.64
C ILE A 393 -35.44 -14.41 -30.94
N PHE A 394 -35.70 -13.71 -32.06
CA PHE A 394 -37.06 -13.37 -32.49
C PHE A 394 -37.89 -14.62 -32.79
N GLN A 395 -37.31 -15.60 -33.49
CA GLN A 395 -37.95 -16.88 -33.77
C GLN A 395 -38.28 -17.66 -32.48
N LEU A 396 -37.39 -17.61 -31.48
CA LEU A 396 -37.64 -18.20 -30.16
C LEU A 396 -38.87 -17.58 -29.47
N CYS A 397 -39.16 -16.31 -29.73
CA CYS A 397 -40.34 -15.60 -29.22
C CYS A 397 -41.58 -15.76 -30.12
N GLY A 398 -41.52 -16.62 -31.16
CA GLY A 398 -42.62 -16.81 -32.11
C GLY A 398 -42.84 -15.65 -33.09
N LEU A 399 -41.88 -14.74 -33.22
CA LEU A 399 -41.97 -13.60 -34.13
C LEU A 399 -41.33 -13.91 -35.48
N ASP A 400 -42.02 -13.53 -36.56
CA ASP A 400 -41.53 -13.68 -37.92
C ASP A 400 -40.61 -12.52 -38.34
N GLU A 401 -40.08 -12.58 -39.57
CA GLU A 401 -39.16 -11.54 -40.08
C GLU A 401 -39.84 -10.16 -40.18
N ALA A 402 -41.15 -10.12 -40.45
CA ALA A 402 -41.89 -8.87 -40.56
C ALA A 402 -42.09 -8.21 -39.18
N ALA A 403 -42.45 -9.00 -38.17
CA ALA A 403 -42.55 -8.56 -36.79
C ALA A 403 -41.19 -8.13 -36.22
N GLN A 404 -40.10 -8.82 -36.59
CA GLN A 404 -38.74 -8.38 -36.25
C GLN A 404 -38.44 -6.99 -36.84
N ALA A 405 -38.67 -6.79 -38.13
CA ALA A 405 -38.40 -5.50 -38.78
C ALA A 405 -39.24 -4.36 -38.17
N GLY A 406 -40.51 -4.62 -37.86
CA GLY A 406 -41.38 -3.66 -37.16
C GLY A 406 -40.88 -3.31 -35.76
N TRP A 407 -40.44 -4.30 -34.98
CA TRP A 407 -39.87 -4.07 -33.65
C TRP A 407 -38.58 -3.26 -33.73
N GLU A 408 -37.65 -3.61 -34.63
CA GLU A 408 -36.39 -2.91 -34.81
C GLU A 408 -36.59 -1.45 -35.26
N ALA A 409 -37.59 -1.19 -36.12
CA ALA A 409 -37.97 0.16 -36.52
C ALA A 409 -38.53 0.99 -35.36
N ASN A 410 -39.42 0.40 -34.55
CA ASN A 410 -39.98 1.04 -33.36
C ASN A 410 -38.90 1.34 -32.31
N GLU A 411 -37.97 0.41 -32.09
CA GLU A 411 -36.85 0.57 -31.17
C GLU A 411 -35.88 1.67 -31.65
N LEU A 412 -35.60 1.72 -32.95
CA LEU A 412 -34.79 2.78 -33.54
C LEU A 412 -35.47 4.15 -33.38
N ALA A 413 -36.78 4.23 -33.65
CA ALA A 413 -37.56 5.44 -33.46
C ALA A 413 -37.55 5.90 -31.99
N ARG A 414 -37.73 4.97 -31.04
CA ARG A 414 -37.64 5.26 -29.60
C ARG A 414 -36.27 5.80 -29.21
N ARG A 415 -35.19 5.13 -29.62
CA ARG A 415 -33.82 5.59 -29.34
C ARG A 415 -33.51 6.94 -29.99
N GLN A 416 -34.03 7.20 -31.18
CA GLN A 416 -33.90 8.50 -31.82
C GLN A 416 -34.68 9.57 -31.05
N ALA A 417 -35.89 9.28 -30.58
CA ALA A 417 -36.67 10.19 -29.74
C ALA A 417 -35.97 10.48 -28.40
N GLU A 418 -35.44 9.45 -27.71
CA GLU A 418 -34.67 9.61 -26.48
C GLU A 418 -33.40 10.45 -26.70
N ARG A 419 -32.67 10.23 -27.80
CA ARG A 419 -31.51 11.06 -28.16
C ARG A 419 -31.91 12.50 -28.43
N LYS A 420 -32.98 12.72 -29.19
CA LYS A 420 -33.53 14.06 -29.43
C LYS A 420 -33.92 14.75 -28.12
N GLU A 421 -34.53 14.04 -27.19
CA GLU A 421 -34.89 14.59 -25.88
C GLU A 421 -33.66 14.93 -25.03
N GLN A 422 -32.64 14.06 -25.01
CA GLN A 422 -31.38 14.32 -24.34
C GLN A 422 -30.63 15.51 -24.95
N ASP A 423 -30.60 15.61 -26.29
CA ASP A 423 -29.98 16.72 -27.00
C ASP A 423 -30.74 18.04 -26.75
N ALA A 424 -32.08 18.00 -26.73
CA ALA A 424 -32.90 19.15 -26.37
C ALA A 424 -32.66 19.60 -24.92
N ARG A 425 -32.52 18.65 -23.99
CA ARG A 425 -32.20 18.95 -22.59
C ARG A 425 -30.81 19.57 -22.46
N ARG A 426 -29.79 19.02 -23.13
CA ARG A 426 -28.44 19.58 -23.15
C ARG A 426 -28.41 20.97 -23.77
N ALA A 427 -29.16 21.20 -24.86
CA ALA A 427 -29.28 22.51 -25.49
C ALA A 427 -29.93 23.52 -24.55
N LYS A 428 -30.96 23.13 -23.79
CA LYS A 428 -31.57 23.95 -22.74
C LYS A 428 -30.55 24.32 -21.65
N GLU A 429 -29.84 23.33 -21.12
CA GLU A 429 -28.82 23.54 -20.08
C GLU A 429 -27.68 24.45 -20.57
N ALA A 430 -27.26 24.32 -21.84
CA ALA A 430 -26.27 25.21 -22.44
C ALA A 430 -26.80 26.66 -22.57
N ALA A 431 -28.04 26.83 -23.04
CA ALA A 431 -28.68 28.13 -23.17
C ALA A 431 -28.87 28.85 -21.82
N GLN A 432 -29.17 28.10 -20.74
CA GLN A 432 -29.28 28.66 -19.38
C GLN A 432 -27.96 29.26 -18.85
N ASN A 433 -26.81 28.79 -19.36
CA ASN A 433 -25.51 29.34 -18.97
C ASN A 433 -25.14 30.61 -19.75
N ALA A 434 -25.86 30.93 -20.83
CA ALA A 434 -25.66 32.15 -21.60
C ALA A 434 -26.36 33.34 -20.93
N ARG A 435 -25.77 34.55 -21.01
CA ARG A 435 -26.36 35.78 -20.47
C ARG A 435 -26.74 36.71 -21.61
N TYR A 436 -27.99 37.16 -21.63
CA TYR A 436 -28.55 38.08 -22.61
C TYR A 436 -29.09 39.32 -21.91
N GLN A 437 -28.75 40.51 -22.43
CA GLN A 437 -29.29 41.76 -21.92
C GLN A 437 -30.49 42.17 -22.78
N ARG A 438 -31.64 42.36 -22.13
CA ARG A 438 -32.85 42.88 -22.77
C ARG A 438 -32.75 44.40 -22.99
N ALA A 439 -33.64 44.92 -23.82
CA ALA A 439 -33.71 46.36 -24.13
C ALA A 439 -34.07 47.23 -22.90
N ASP A 440 -34.68 46.65 -21.87
CA ASP A 440 -34.98 47.28 -20.57
C ASP A 440 -33.78 47.29 -19.61
N GLY A 441 -32.63 46.75 -20.04
CA GLY A 441 -31.40 46.67 -19.25
C GLY A 441 -31.29 45.44 -18.34
N VAL A 442 -32.33 44.61 -18.24
CA VAL A 442 -32.34 43.40 -17.39
C VAL A 442 -31.54 42.28 -18.06
N VAL A 443 -30.68 41.62 -17.29
CA VAL A 443 -29.92 40.44 -17.76
C VAL A 443 -30.72 39.18 -17.45
N ILE A 444 -31.11 38.46 -18.49
CA ILE A 444 -31.78 37.15 -18.42
C ILE A 444 -30.85 36.05 -18.92
N ASP A 445 -31.19 34.80 -18.65
CA ASP A 445 -30.47 33.68 -19.25
C ASP A 445 -30.93 33.42 -20.70
N GLY A 446 -30.11 32.69 -21.46
CA GLY A 446 -30.37 32.42 -22.87
C GLY A 446 -31.56 31.49 -23.11
N ALA A 447 -31.92 30.62 -22.17
CA ALA A 447 -33.11 29.78 -22.30
C ALA A 447 -34.38 30.61 -22.13
N GLN A 448 -34.40 31.48 -21.13
CA GLN A 448 -35.47 32.45 -20.89
C GLN A 448 -35.61 33.39 -22.10
N HIS A 449 -34.50 33.85 -22.68
CA HIS A 449 -34.53 34.68 -23.90
C HIS A 449 -35.24 34.00 -25.07
N VAL A 450 -35.02 32.70 -25.27
CA VAL A 450 -35.68 31.89 -26.30
C VAL A 450 -37.14 31.62 -25.96
N GLU A 451 -37.44 31.24 -24.73
CA GLU A 451 -38.80 30.95 -24.25
C GLU A 451 -39.71 32.18 -24.37
N ASP A 452 -39.24 33.35 -23.93
CA ASP A 452 -39.95 34.62 -24.03
C ASP A 452 -40.19 35.03 -25.48
N ALA A 453 -39.21 34.79 -26.36
CA ALA A 453 -39.33 35.11 -27.77
C ALA A 453 -40.41 34.23 -28.43
N ILE A 454 -40.40 32.93 -28.19
CA ILE A 454 -41.40 32.01 -28.73
C ILE A 454 -42.79 32.32 -28.16
N ALA A 455 -42.89 32.63 -26.85
CA ALA A 455 -44.13 33.07 -26.21
C ALA A 455 -44.67 34.38 -26.82
N SER A 456 -43.77 35.29 -27.23
CA SER A 456 -44.10 36.56 -27.88
C SER A 456 -44.39 36.43 -29.39
N GLY A 457 -44.57 35.22 -29.91
CA GLY A 457 -44.97 34.98 -31.30
C GLY A 457 -43.83 34.87 -32.31
N PHE A 458 -42.57 34.76 -31.88
CA PHE A 458 -41.46 34.50 -32.80
C PHE A 458 -41.41 33.02 -33.17
N ARG A 459 -41.67 32.69 -34.45
CA ARG A 459 -41.90 31.30 -34.90
C ARG A 459 -40.97 30.81 -36.00
N GLU A 460 -40.19 31.68 -36.62
CA GLU A 460 -39.31 31.32 -37.74
C GLU A 460 -37.85 31.56 -37.37
N ILE A 461 -36.94 30.63 -37.67
CA ILE A 461 -35.49 30.86 -37.55
C ILE A 461 -34.93 31.20 -38.94
N ARG A 462 -34.32 32.38 -39.06
CA ARG A 462 -33.60 32.79 -40.28
C ARG A 462 -32.10 32.86 -40.03
N ASP A 463 -31.32 32.46 -41.04
CA ASP A 463 -29.88 32.65 -41.06
C ASP A 463 -29.43 33.53 -42.23
N TRP A 464 -28.37 34.29 -42.02
CA TRP A 464 -27.71 35.04 -43.07
C TRP A 464 -26.20 35.11 -42.81
N ARG A 465 -25.44 35.44 -43.86
CA ARG A 465 -23.99 35.61 -43.75
C ARG A 465 -23.64 37.05 -43.40
N LYS A 466 -22.75 37.23 -42.42
CA LYS A 466 -22.10 38.50 -42.09
C LYS A 466 -20.59 38.27 -42.07
N GLY A 467 -19.91 38.65 -43.16
CA GLY A 467 -18.51 38.30 -43.40
C GLY A 467 -18.30 36.78 -43.49
N ALA A 468 -17.30 36.25 -42.79
CA ALA A 468 -17.02 34.81 -42.71
C ALA A 468 -17.93 34.05 -41.72
N SER A 469 -18.83 34.74 -41.01
CA SER A 469 -19.69 34.14 -39.96
C SER A 469 -21.16 34.03 -40.39
N ARG A 470 -21.84 32.97 -39.95
CA ARG A 470 -23.31 32.84 -40.04
C ARG A 470 -23.96 33.43 -38.78
N GLN A 471 -24.95 34.27 -38.97
CA GLN A 471 -25.80 34.78 -37.89
C GLN A 471 -27.16 34.12 -37.97
N TYR A 472 -27.73 33.87 -36.79
CA TYR A 472 -29.04 33.25 -36.64
C TYR A 472 -29.93 34.19 -35.84
N ALA A 473 -31.20 34.29 -36.21
CA ALA A 473 -32.20 34.98 -35.42
C ALA A 473 -33.54 34.24 -35.47
N LEU A 474 -34.24 34.29 -34.35
CA LEU A 474 -35.66 33.97 -34.26
C LEU A 474 -36.46 35.21 -34.68
N VAL A 475 -37.40 35.05 -35.59
CA VAL A 475 -38.11 36.15 -36.26
C VAL A 475 -39.61 36.03 -36.01
N ASN A 476 -40.22 37.17 -35.71
CA ASN A 476 -41.67 37.36 -35.76
C ASN A 476 -41.98 38.14 -37.05
N THR A 477 -42.61 37.47 -38.01
CA THR A 477 -42.91 38.02 -39.34
C THR A 477 -44.04 39.04 -39.32
N GLU A 478 -44.94 38.97 -38.33
CA GLU A 478 -46.08 39.89 -38.19
C GLU A 478 -45.64 41.26 -37.63
N LEU A 479 -44.70 41.25 -36.69
CA LEU A 479 -44.15 42.46 -36.06
C LEU A 479 -42.86 42.97 -36.75
N ASN A 480 -42.33 42.21 -37.71
CA ASN A 480 -41.04 42.46 -38.37
C ASN A 480 -39.88 42.64 -37.36
N GLU A 481 -39.90 41.86 -36.29
CA GLU A 481 -38.89 41.87 -35.24
C GLU A 481 -38.03 40.60 -35.28
N ALA A 482 -36.77 40.72 -34.88
CA ALA A 482 -35.84 39.58 -34.83
C ALA A 482 -35.02 39.58 -33.53
N ARG A 483 -34.93 38.41 -32.90
CA ARG A 483 -34.08 38.17 -31.73
C ARG A 483 -32.91 37.27 -32.10
N ARG A 484 -31.70 37.74 -31.82
CA ARG A 484 -30.48 37.00 -32.17
C ARG A 484 -30.36 35.71 -31.36
N LEU A 485 -29.92 34.66 -32.05
CA LEU A 485 -29.54 33.36 -31.50
C LEU A 485 -28.06 33.10 -31.79
N GLN A 486 -27.41 32.29 -30.96
CA GLN A 486 -26.04 31.83 -31.20
C GLN A 486 -25.97 30.31 -31.21
N ALA A 487 -25.17 29.77 -32.13
CA ALA A 487 -24.89 28.34 -32.18
C ALA A 487 -23.94 27.89 -31.07
N LYS A 488 -23.07 28.79 -30.58
CA LYS A 488 -22.02 28.46 -29.60
C LYS A 488 -22.54 28.31 -28.17
N ASP A 489 -23.63 28.99 -27.83
CA ASP A 489 -24.16 29.05 -26.46
C ASP A 489 -25.42 28.19 -26.26
N GLY A 490 -25.78 27.36 -27.25
CA GLY A 490 -26.92 26.46 -27.20
C GLY A 490 -28.29 27.11 -27.49
N THR A 491 -28.39 28.43 -27.61
CA THR A 491 -29.67 29.12 -27.82
C THR A 491 -30.31 28.80 -29.17
N LEU A 492 -29.51 28.60 -30.22
CA LEU A 492 -30.01 28.18 -31.54
C LEU A 492 -30.62 26.78 -31.50
N ASP A 493 -29.92 25.82 -30.91
CA ASP A 493 -30.36 24.43 -30.89
C ASP A 493 -31.55 24.24 -29.92
N TYR A 494 -31.59 25.02 -28.83
CA TYR A 494 -32.75 25.07 -27.95
C TYR A 494 -33.99 25.65 -28.65
N ALA A 495 -33.83 26.76 -29.40
CA ALA A 495 -34.92 27.35 -30.17
C ALA A 495 -35.46 26.39 -31.24
N ARG A 496 -34.59 25.65 -31.93
CA ARG A 496 -34.99 24.60 -32.89
C ARG A 496 -35.80 23.50 -32.23
N ALA A 497 -35.33 22.98 -31.10
CA ALA A 497 -36.03 21.93 -30.35
C ALA A 497 -37.42 22.39 -29.87
N MET A 498 -37.54 23.64 -29.43
CA MET A 498 -38.83 24.21 -29.02
C MET A 498 -39.80 24.40 -30.19
N LEU A 499 -39.32 24.88 -31.34
CA LEU A 499 -40.17 25.01 -32.54
C LEU A 499 -40.60 23.66 -33.10
N GLU A 500 -39.71 22.66 -33.11
CA GLU A 500 -40.04 21.29 -33.51
C GLU A 500 -41.12 20.71 -32.59
N ARG A 501 -41.03 20.94 -31.27
CA ARG A 501 -42.06 20.52 -30.30
C ARG A 501 -43.40 21.23 -30.47
N LEU A 502 -43.39 22.46 -30.98
CA LEU A 502 -44.61 23.23 -31.26
C LEU A 502 -45.26 22.87 -32.60
N ALA A 503 -44.50 22.26 -33.50
CA ALA A 503 -44.97 21.81 -34.82
C ALA A 503 -45.39 20.32 -34.83
N ALA A 504 -44.89 19.53 -33.86
CA ALA A 504 -45.35 18.18 -33.54
C ALA A 504 -46.65 18.22 -32.72
#